data_AF-A0A938BJ84-F1
#
_entry.id   AF-A0A938BJ84-F1
#
_cell.length_a   1.000
_cell.length_b   1.000
_cell.length_c   1.000
_cell.angle_alpha   90.00
_cell.angle_beta   90.00
_cell.angle_gamma   90.00
#
_symmetry.space_group_name_H-M   'P 1'
#
loop_
_entity.id
_entity.type
_entity.pdbx_description
1 polymer ?
#
loop_
_entity_poly.entity_id
_entity_poly.type
_entity_poly.pdbx_seq_one_letter_code
_entity_poly.pdbx_strand_id
1 'polypeptide(L)'
;MRFYTVLALLTLLVVSCVASAHAAITKEQVKEVSSDLVCYCGCANKVVATCGCTTADQIEADIKAQLESGKSKAEIVAAYVAQHGEQGLATPPPEGFNITAWVMPIAAIMAGGFVVRTLVVRWRRRRRDRADREEETTGPDAAAPEVNTGRQKQILRELEEME
;
A
#
# COMPACT_ATOMS: atom_id res chain seq x y z
N MET A 1 14.85 -12.07 18.58
CA MET A 1 15.58 -13.06 17.76
C MET A 1 14.66 -13.98 16.95
N ARG A 2 13.66 -14.66 17.54
CA ARG A 2 12.76 -15.59 16.82
C ARG A 2 11.93 -14.96 15.68
N PHE A 3 11.52 -13.70 15.82
CA PHE A 3 10.82 -12.97 14.76
C PHE A 3 11.71 -12.67 13.54
N TYR A 4 13.00 -12.37 13.76
CA TYR A 4 13.94 -12.08 12.68
C TYR A 4 14.32 -13.36 11.91
N THR A 5 14.41 -14.50 12.58
CA THR A 5 14.66 -15.79 11.92
C THR A 5 13.47 -16.24 11.08
N VAL A 6 12.24 -16.01 11.56
CA VAL A 6 11.02 -16.29 10.78
C VAL A 6 10.93 -15.34 9.58
N LEU A 7 11.20 -14.05 9.76
CA LEU A 7 11.20 -13.07 8.66
C LEU A 7 12.27 -13.41 7.61
N ALA A 8 13.47 -13.80 8.04
CA ALA A 8 14.57 -14.20 7.17
C ALA A 8 14.29 -15.50 6.39
N LEU A 9 13.69 -16.51 7.06
CA LEU A 9 13.25 -17.74 6.41
C LEU A 9 12.13 -17.47 5.40
N LEU A 10 11.20 -16.59 5.72
CA LEU A 10 10.08 -16.23 4.85
C LEU A 10 10.58 -15.46 3.61
N THR A 11 11.55 -14.56 3.78
CA THR A 11 12.23 -13.92 2.63
C THR A 11 13.02 -14.91 1.80
N LEU A 12 13.73 -15.87 2.42
CA LEU A 12 14.51 -16.88 1.71
C LEU A 12 13.61 -17.83 0.89
N LEU A 13 12.47 -18.21 1.46
CA LEU A 13 11.48 -19.09 0.82
C LEU A 13 10.77 -18.38 -0.34
N VAL A 14 10.48 -17.08 -0.21
CA VAL A 14 9.97 -16.27 -1.32
C VAL A 14 10.99 -16.16 -2.45
N VAL A 15 12.28 -15.93 -2.15
CA VAL A 15 13.36 -15.89 -3.16
C VAL A 15 13.51 -17.23 -3.87
N SER A 16 13.42 -18.35 -3.15
CA SER A 16 13.51 -19.69 -3.74
C SER A 16 12.33 -20.02 -4.64
N CYS A 17 11.15 -19.44 -4.40
CA CYS A 17 9.97 -19.64 -5.26
C CYS A 17 10.11 -18.91 -6.60
N VAL A 18 10.76 -17.73 -6.62
CA VAL A 18 10.98 -16.94 -7.83
C VAL A 18 11.95 -17.63 -8.80
N ALA A 19 12.89 -18.44 -8.30
CA ALA A 19 13.88 -19.13 -9.14
C ALA A 19 13.30 -20.27 -10.01
N SER A 20 12.14 -20.82 -9.64
CA SER A 20 11.54 -22.01 -10.29
C SER A 20 10.64 -21.69 -11.49
N ALA A 21 10.58 -20.44 -11.95
CA ALA A 21 9.71 -20.01 -13.05
C ALA A 21 10.32 -20.14 -14.46
N HIS A 22 11.31 -21.03 -14.66
CA HIS A 22 11.81 -21.34 -16.00
C HIS A 22 10.93 -22.41 -16.65
N ALA A 23 9.68 -22.06 -16.92
CA ALA A 23 8.83 -22.84 -17.81
C ALA A 23 9.34 -22.69 -19.25
N ALA A 24 9.35 -23.77 -20.02
CA ALA A 24 9.73 -23.75 -21.43
C ALA A 24 8.93 -22.65 -22.18
N ILE A 25 9.62 -21.80 -22.93
CA ILE A 25 8.99 -20.71 -23.68
C ILE A 25 7.96 -21.30 -24.65
N THR A 26 6.68 -20.98 -24.42
CA THR A 26 5.59 -21.48 -25.26
C THR A 26 5.24 -20.49 -26.36
N LYS A 27 4.55 -20.96 -27.42
CA LYS A 27 4.09 -20.08 -28.50
C LYS A 27 3.12 -19.00 -28.00
N GLU A 28 2.41 -19.30 -26.93
CA GLU A 28 1.49 -18.39 -26.26
C GLU A 28 2.24 -17.21 -25.62
N GLN A 29 3.43 -17.44 -25.06
CA GLN A 29 4.25 -16.35 -24.51
C GLN A 29 4.75 -15.41 -25.60
N VAL A 30 5.21 -15.95 -26.73
CA VAL A 30 5.63 -15.13 -27.88
C VAL A 30 4.45 -14.28 -28.37
N LYS A 31 3.26 -14.89 -28.47
CA LYS A 31 2.03 -14.21 -28.87
C LYS A 31 1.59 -13.12 -27.90
N GLU A 32 1.81 -13.31 -26.60
CA GLU A 32 1.49 -12.34 -25.57
C GLU A 32 2.43 -11.12 -25.59
N VAL A 33 3.67 -11.29 -26.04
CA VAL A 33 4.58 -10.16 -26.27
C VAL A 33 4.26 -9.50 -27.60
N SER A 34 4.00 -10.27 -28.66
CA SER A 34 3.68 -9.73 -29.98
C SER A 34 2.31 -9.04 -30.05
N SER A 35 1.41 -9.28 -29.09
CA SER A 35 0.14 -8.55 -28.96
C SER A 35 0.31 -7.11 -28.49
N ASP A 36 1.42 -6.81 -27.83
CA ASP A 36 1.67 -5.49 -27.23
C ASP A 36 2.46 -4.57 -28.19
N LEU A 37 2.92 -5.12 -29.32
CA LEU A 37 3.77 -4.46 -30.30
C LEU A 37 3.02 -4.23 -31.62
N VAL A 38 3.28 -3.10 -32.26
CA VAL A 38 2.78 -2.72 -33.58
C VAL A 38 3.85 -2.98 -34.63
N CYS A 39 3.43 -3.58 -35.75
CA CYS A 39 4.32 -3.86 -36.87
C CYS A 39 4.67 -2.57 -37.62
N TYR A 40 5.97 -2.36 -37.90
CA TYR A 40 6.47 -1.20 -38.63
C TYR A 40 6.52 -1.40 -40.16
N CYS A 41 5.82 -2.40 -40.71
CA CYS A 41 5.86 -2.73 -42.15
C CYS A 41 5.23 -1.67 -43.07
N GLY A 42 4.62 -0.61 -42.53
CA GLY A 42 4.06 0.51 -43.30
C GLY A 42 2.72 0.23 -44.01
N CYS A 43 2.28 -1.03 -44.08
CA CYS A 43 1.02 -1.39 -44.74
C CYS A 43 -0.22 -1.04 -43.91
N ALA A 44 -0.17 -1.27 -42.60
CA ALA A 44 -1.17 -0.85 -41.63
C ALA A 44 -0.53 -0.96 -40.24
N ASN A 45 -0.75 0.02 -39.37
CA ASN A 45 -0.34 -0.01 -37.95
C ASN A 45 -1.13 -1.09 -37.18
N LYS A 46 -0.94 -2.35 -37.56
CA LYS A 46 -1.56 -3.53 -36.97
C LYS A 46 -0.62 -4.13 -35.94
N VAL A 47 -1.21 -4.77 -34.95
CA VAL A 47 -0.50 -5.54 -33.93
C VAL A 47 0.25 -6.70 -34.57
N VAL A 48 1.49 -6.93 -34.16
CA VAL A 48 2.39 -7.96 -34.72
C VAL A 48 1.70 -9.34 -34.67
N ALA A 49 1.07 -9.69 -33.54
CA ALA A 49 0.32 -10.95 -33.37
C ALA A 49 -0.80 -11.21 -34.40
N THR A 50 -1.26 -10.18 -35.12
CA THR A 50 -2.36 -10.27 -36.10
C THR A 50 -1.92 -9.97 -37.52
N CYS A 51 -0.66 -9.58 -37.71
CA CYS A 51 -0.12 -9.16 -38.99
C CYS A 51 0.58 -10.34 -39.68
N GLY A 52 0.04 -10.83 -40.80
CA GLY A 52 0.65 -11.92 -41.56
C GLY A 52 1.70 -11.47 -42.58
N CYS A 53 2.56 -10.51 -42.23
CA CYS A 53 3.62 -10.03 -43.12
C CYS A 53 4.99 -10.55 -42.70
N THR A 54 5.94 -10.61 -43.63
CA THR A 54 7.30 -11.11 -43.36
C THR A 54 8.02 -10.33 -42.27
N THR A 55 7.75 -9.04 -42.11
CA THR A 55 8.29 -8.22 -41.02
C THR A 55 7.75 -8.68 -39.66
N ALA A 56 6.46 -9.02 -39.57
CA ALA A 56 5.87 -9.52 -38.32
C ALA A 56 6.48 -10.87 -37.93
N ASP A 57 6.68 -11.76 -38.90
CA ASP A 57 7.34 -13.06 -38.66
C ASP A 57 8.78 -12.88 -38.12
N GLN A 58 9.52 -11.89 -38.64
CA GLN A 58 10.86 -11.55 -38.15
C GLN A 58 10.83 -11.01 -36.72
N ILE A 59 9.85 -10.16 -36.39
CA ILE A 59 9.68 -9.62 -35.03
C ILE A 59 9.34 -10.75 -34.06
N GLU A 60 8.44 -11.68 -34.42
CA GLU A 60 8.11 -12.83 -33.56
C GLU A 60 9.30 -13.77 -33.35
N ALA A 61 10.13 -13.97 -34.39
CA ALA A 61 11.36 -14.74 -34.27
C ALA A 61 12.37 -14.09 -33.31
N ASP A 62 12.52 -12.76 -33.37
CA ASP A 62 13.38 -12.01 -32.46
C ASP A 62 12.86 -12.07 -31.00
N ILE A 63 11.57 -11.83 -30.79
CA ILE A 63 10.92 -11.97 -29.47
C ILE A 63 11.17 -13.37 -28.90
N LYS A 64 11.01 -14.41 -29.71
CA LYS A 64 11.26 -15.79 -29.30
C LYS A 64 12.72 -15.99 -28.87
N ALA A 65 13.68 -15.50 -29.66
CA ALA A 65 15.10 -15.59 -29.32
C ALA A 65 15.43 -14.82 -28.01
N GLN A 66 14.80 -13.66 -27.80
CA GLN A 66 14.97 -12.89 -26.57
C GLN A 66 14.37 -13.59 -25.35
N LEU A 67 13.20 -14.22 -25.48
CA LEU A 67 12.61 -15.05 -24.42
C LEU A 67 13.47 -16.29 -24.12
N GLU A 68 14.01 -16.95 -25.14
CA GLU A 68 14.96 -18.06 -24.98
C GLU A 68 16.26 -17.63 -24.29
N SER A 69 16.68 -16.37 -24.48
CA SER A 69 17.83 -15.79 -23.77
C SER A 69 17.54 -15.42 -22.29
N GLY A 70 16.31 -15.66 -21.81
CA GLY A 70 15.89 -15.40 -20.43
C GLY A 70 15.49 -13.95 -20.15
N LYS A 71 15.29 -13.12 -21.19
CA LYS A 71 14.78 -11.76 -21.02
C LYS A 71 13.30 -11.78 -20.67
N SER A 72 12.90 -10.85 -19.81
CA SER A 72 11.50 -10.64 -19.45
C SER A 72 10.74 -9.91 -20.56
N LYS A 73 9.41 -10.09 -20.58
CA LYS A 73 8.50 -9.37 -21.50
C LYS A 73 8.71 -7.85 -21.46
N ALA A 74 8.89 -7.28 -20.27
CA ALA A 74 9.11 -5.84 -20.09
C ALA A 74 10.42 -5.38 -20.76
N GLU A 75 11.50 -6.13 -20.61
CA GLU A 75 12.79 -5.81 -21.25
C GLU A 75 12.72 -5.89 -22.77
N ILE A 76 11.98 -6.87 -23.30
CA ILE A 76 11.79 -7.04 -24.76
C ILE A 76 11.00 -5.86 -25.33
N VAL A 77 9.90 -5.48 -24.67
CA VAL A 77 9.08 -4.34 -25.08
C VAL A 77 9.88 -3.04 -24.97
N ALA A 78 10.61 -2.82 -23.87
CA ALA A 78 11.46 -1.64 -23.69
C ALA A 78 12.56 -1.55 -24.78
N ALA A 79 13.20 -2.67 -25.11
CA ALA A 79 14.20 -2.73 -26.18
C ALA A 79 13.60 -2.45 -27.57
N TYR A 80 12.36 -2.87 -27.81
CA TYR A 80 11.64 -2.58 -29.06
C TYR A 80 11.26 -1.10 -29.15
N VAL A 81 10.77 -0.50 -28.07
CA VAL A 81 10.41 0.92 -27.98
C VAL A 81 11.63 1.82 -28.08
N ALA A 82 12.76 1.42 -27.51
CA ALA A 82 14.02 2.15 -27.66
C ALA A 82 14.49 2.25 -29.12
N GLN A 83 14.18 1.25 -29.94
CA GLN A 83 14.54 1.21 -31.37
C GLN A 83 13.50 1.85 -32.29
N HIS A 84 12.22 1.70 -31.99
CA HIS A 84 11.11 2.06 -32.88
C HIS A 84 10.22 3.20 -32.37
N GLY A 85 10.45 3.70 -31.16
CA GLY A 85 9.69 4.78 -30.51
C GLY A 85 8.36 4.32 -29.88
N GLU A 86 7.70 5.23 -29.15
CA GLU A 86 6.46 4.95 -28.41
C GLU A 86 5.25 4.63 -29.31
N GLN A 87 5.29 5.00 -30.59
CA GLN A 87 4.26 4.66 -31.59
C GLN A 87 4.26 3.17 -31.97
N GLY A 88 5.29 2.41 -31.58
CA GLY A 88 5.40 0.98 -31.78
C GLY A 88 4.63 0.12 -30.77
N LEU A 89 4.01 0.73 -29.75
CA LEU A 89 3.22 0.03 -28.74
C LEU A 89 1.73 -0.01 -29.12
N ALA A 90 1.13 -1.20 -29.05
CA ALA A 90 -0.31 -1.38 -29.27
C ALA A 90 -1.15 -0.95 -28.05
N THR A 91 -0.52 -0.93 -26.88
CA THR A 91 -1.10 -0.50 -25.60
C THR A 91 -0.12 0.48 -24.96
N PRO A 92 -0.56 1.63 -24.41
CA PRO A 92 0.34 2.59 -23.76
C PRO A 92 1.20 1.87 -22.72
N PRO A 93 2.51 2.20 -22.63
CA PRO A 93 3.45 1.43 -21.85
C PRO A 93 2.97 1.34 -20.39
N PRO A 94 3.05 0.16 -19.74
CA PRO A 94 2.63 -0.01 -18.34
C PRO A 94 3.55 0.73 -17.34
N GLU A 95 4.47 1.55 -17.82
CA GLU A 95 5.53 2.18 -17.04
C GLU A 95 5.05 3.56 -16.55
N GLY A 96 4.56 3.59 -15.31
CA GLY A 96 4.44 4.84 -14.53
C GLY A 96 3.04 5.11 -13.98
N PHE A 97 1.98 4.90 -14.76
CA PHE A 97 0.62 5.18 -14.29
C PHE A 97 0.10 4.08 -13.35
N ASN A 98 0.40 2.80 -13.62
CA ASN A 98 -0.14 1.68 -12.85
C ASN A 98 0.50 1.58 -11.44
N ILE A 99 1.83 1.73 -11.32
CA ILE A 99 2.49 1.70 -10.01
C ILE A 99 2.02 2.87 -9.14
N THR A 100 1.99 4.10 -9.65
CA THR A 100 1.54 5.26 -8.86
C THR A 100 0.06 5.14 -8.51
N ALA A 101 -0.79 4.68 -9.43
CA ALA A 101 -2.22 4.50 -9.18
C ALA A 101 -2.52 3.44 -8.11
N TRP A 102 -1.63 2.45 -7.92
CA TRP A 102 -1.77 1.43 -6.87
C TRP A 102 -1.02 1.76 -5.57
N VAL A 103 0.15 2.39 -5.65
CA VAL A 103 0.95 2.77 -4.49
C VAL A 103 0.35 3.97 -3.77
N MET A 104 -0.21 4.95 -4.49
CA MET A 104 -0.81 6.14 -3.90
C MET A 104 -1.97 5.83 -2.94
N PRO A 105 -2.96 4.98 -3.27
CA PRO A 105 -4.03 4.65 -2.32
C PRO A 105 -3.51 3.90 -1.07
N ILE A 106 -2.54 2.99 -1.24
CA ILE A 106 -1.94 2.28 -0.10
C ILE A 106 -1.15 3.24 0.79
N ALA A 107 -0.36 4.13 0.18
CA ALA A 107 0.42 5.14 0.90
C ALA A 107 -0.48 6.14 1.64
N ALA A 108 -1.58 6.57 1.03
CA ALA A 108 -2.56 7.48 1.64
C ALA A 108 -3.22 6.86 2.89
N ILE A 109 -3.62 5.58 2.82
CA ILE A 109 -4.20 4.85 3.95
C ILE A 109 -3.17 4.71 5.09
N MET A 110 -1.93 4.35 4.75
CA MET A 110 -0.85 4.21 5.74
C MET A 110 -0.51 5.54 6.42
N ALA A 111 -0.41 6.63 5.66
CA ALA A 111 -0.15 7.96 6.19
C ALA A 111 -1.30 8.44 7.09
N GLY A 112 -2.55 8.29 6.64
CA GLY A 112 -3.73 8.64 7.42
C GLY A 112 -3.82 7.86 8.73
N GLY A 113 -3.62 6.54 8.67
CA GLY A 113 -3.59 5.67 9.85
C GLY A 113 -2.49 6.05 10.85
N PHE A 114 -1.32 6.45 10.36
CA PHE A 114 -0.22 6.92 11.22
C PHE A 114 -0.56 8.24 11.93
N VAL A 115 -1.15 9.21 11.23
CA VAL A 115 -1.58 10.49 11.82
C VAL A 115 -2.64 10.24 12.90
N VAL A 116 -3.68 9.46 12.61
CA VAL A 116 -4.73 9.13 13.60
C VAL A 116 -4.12 8.44 14.83
N ARG A 117 -3.25 7.45 14.61
CA ARG A 117 -2.57 6.73 15.71
C ARG A 117 -1.78 7.68 16.60
N THR A 118 -0.99 8.59 16.00
CA THR A 118 -0.16 9.53 16.79
C THR A 118 -1.02 10.52 17.57
N LEU A 119 -2.11 11.04 16.99
CA LEU A 119 -3.06 11.91 17.68
C LEU A 119 -3.75 11.20 18.84
N VAL A 120 -4.24 9.97 18.63
CA VAL A 120 -4.89 9.17 19.67
C VAL A 120 -3.92 8.86 20.82
N VAL A 121 -2.69 8.44 20.51
CA VAL A 121 -1.67 8.17 21.53
C VAL A 121 -1.33 9.45 22.31
N ARG A 122 -1.17 10.58 21.63
CA ARG A 122 -0.85 11.87 22.25
C ARG A 122 -2.00 12.38 23.12
N TRP A 123 -3.24 12.17 22.71
CA TRP A 123 -4.42 12.56 23.48
C TRP A 123 -4.64 11.67 24.70
N ARG A 124 -4.41 10.35 24.57
CA ARG A 124 -4.45 9.42 25.70
C ARG A 124 -3.37 9.69 26.74
N ARG A 125 -2.15 10.06 26.30
CA ARG A 125 -1.07 10.48 27.21
C ARG A 125 -1.47 11.73 28.00
N ARG A 126 -1.95 12.78 27.33
CA ARG A 126 -2.43 14.00 28.00
C ARG A 126 -3.58 13.75 28.98
N ARG A 127 -4.49 12.81 28.69
CA ARG A 127 -5.55 12.44 29.63
C ARG A 127 -5.01 11.69 30.85
N ARG A 128 -4.01 10.82 30.68
CA ARG A 128 -3.30 10.18 31.81
C ARG A 128 -2.59 11.21 32.67
N ASP A 129 -1.80 12.09 32.06
CA ASP A 129 -1.08 13.15 32.78
C ASP A 129 -2.03 14.10 33.56
N ARG A 130 -3.28 14.25 33.09
CA ARG A 130 -4.32 15.03 33.77
C ARG A 130 -5.00 14.25 34.89
N ALA A 131 -5.25 12.96 34.69
CA ALA A 131 -5.80 12.06 35.72
C ALA A 131 -4.81 11.87 36.88
N ASP A 132 -3.53 11.67 36.57
CA ASP A 132 -2.46 11.50 37.57
C ASP A 132 -2.28 12.78 38.40
N ARG A 133 -2.47 13.97 37.79
CA ARG A 133 -2.39 15.26 38.49
C ARG A 133 -3.64 15.57 39.34
N GLU A 134 -4.80 15.06 38.96
CA GLU A 134 -6.06 15.23 39.71
C GLU A 134 -6.12 14.33 40.95
N GLU A 135 -5.50 13.14 40.85
CA GLU A 135 -5.29 12.20 41.97
C GLU A 135 -4.28 12.77 42.99
N GLU A 136 -3.23 13.49 42.55
CA GLU A 136 -2.27 14.16 43.44
C GLU A 136 -2.87 15.38 44.16
N THR A 137 -3.86 16.07 43.57
CA THR A 137 -4.58 17.16 44.25
C THR A 137 -5.71 16.69 45.16
N THR A 138 -6.17 15.45 45.01
CA THR A 138 -7.18 14.83 45.89
C THR A 138 -6.48 13.92 46.90
N GLY A 139 -5.51 14.48 47.62
CA GLY A 139 -4.95 13.84 48.80
C GLY A 139 -6.04 13.60 49.87
N PRO A 140 -5.79 12.74 50.88
CA PRO A 140 -6.81 12.08 51.72
C PRO A 140 -7.75 12.96 52.57
N ASP A 141 -7.74 14.28 52.40
CA ASP A 141 -8.44 15.27 53.23
C ASP A 141 -9.76 15.79 52.60
N ALA A 142 -10.11 15.36 51.38
CA ALA A 142 -11.35 15.77 50.69
C ALA A 142 -12.58 14.89 51.05
N ALA A 143 -12.57 14.20 52.19
CA ALA A 143 -13.61 13.26 52.60
C ALA A 143 -14.23 13.57 53.97
N ALA A 144 -14.77 14.78 54.14
CA ALA A 144 -15.96 15.01 54.97
C ALA A 144 -16.56 16.38 54.65
N PRO A 145 -17.81 16.51 54.18
CA PRO A 145 -18.48 17.79 54.21
C PRO A 145 -18.75 18.14 55.68
N GLU A 146 -18.02 19.12 56.21
CA GLU A 146 -18.29 19.71 57.52
C GLU A 146 -19.70 20.32 57.49
N VAL A 147 -20.66 19.56 58.00
CA VAL A 147 -22.05 19.98 58.16
C VAL A 147 -22.06 21.17 59.12
N ASN A 148 -22.31 22.35 58.58
CA ASN A 148 -22.38 23.60 59.32
C ASN A 148 -23.50 23.52 60.38
N THR A 149 -23.12 23.21 61.62
CA THR A 149 -24.02 23.03 62.77
C THR A 149 -24.86 24.28 63.07
N GLY A 150 -24.41 25.46 62.60
CA GLY A 150 -25.15 26.71 62.67
C GLY A 150 -26.41 26.71 61.80
N ARG A 151 -26.30 26.24 60.55
CA ARG A 151 -27.43 26.14 59.62
C ARG A 151 -28.51 25.16 60.12
N GLN A 152 -28.09 24.07 60.77
CA GLN A 152 -29.03 23.10 61.33
C GLN A 152 -29.85 23.70 62.49
N LYS A 153 -29.21 24.51 63.37
CA LYS A 153 -29.92 25.20 64.46
C LYS A 153 -30.93 26.23 63.95
N GLN A 154 -30.62 26.89 62.83
CA GLN A 154 -31.53 27.85 62.22
C GLN A 154 -32.80 27.19 61.67
N ILE A 155 -32.66 26.05 60.99
CA ILE A 155 -33.79 25.28 60.46
C ILE A 155 -34.69 24.76 61.59
N LEU A 156 -34.11 24.25 62.68
CA LEU A 156 -34.89 23.78 63.82
C LEU A 156 -35.68 24.90 64.50
N ARG A 157 -35.11 26.12 64.55
CA ARG A 157 -35.80 27.30 65.09
C ARG A 157 -36.96 27.76 64.21
N GLU A 158 -36.78 27.71 62.89
CA GLU A 158 -37.85 28.01 61.92
C GLU A 158 -39.01 27.01 62.04
N LEU A 159 -38.73 25.73 62.28
CA LEU A 159 -39.78 24.71 62.45
C LEU A 159 -40.56 24.87 63.75
N GLU A 160 -39.91 25.30 64.85
CA GLU A 160 -40.58 25.57 66.14
C GLU A 160 -41.44 26.85 66.11
N GLU A 161 -41.12 27.82 65.24
CA GLU A 161 -41.98 29.00 65.01
C GLU A 161 -43.22 28.69 64.14
N MET A 162 -43.27 27.52 63.49
CA MET A 162 -44.34 27.13 62.56
C MET A 162 -45.38 26.18 63.18
N GLU A 163 -45.21 25.78 64.44
CA GLU A 163 -46.15 24.96 65.22
C GLU A 163 -46.85 25.81 66.31
#